data_AF-A0A085MT88-F1
#
_entry.id   AF-A0A085MT88-F1
#
_cell.length_a   1.000
_cell.length_b   1.000
_cell.length_c   1.000
_cell.angle_alpha   90.00
_cell.angle_beta   90.00
_cell.angle_gamma   90.00
#
_symmetry.space_group_name_H-M   'P 1'
#
loop_
_entity.id
_entity.type
_entity.pdbx_description
1 polymer ?
#
loop_
_entity_poly.entity_id
_entity_poly.type
_entity_poly.pdbx_seq_one_letter_code
_entity_poly.pdbx_strand_id
1 'polypeptide(L)'
;MKTFGPVKKHPAFKIIECAYGAQPLQPAKEFEQISTKVTLTKGKLIFLLQCRDAGLLPKCFHLSWNHSQNSAVERILRSTGFELLRSTIRDHRKTLSHLRAKFHDISASLMTVIDHRAFSLLHSHIRDECSQIRFQQEKVLRRKLDNLYWNQTWDFSRSNRNRVVADQELDKVVVNLSSTTLTSVEKNVLSKGLNFVPTPKMPLFLTL
;
A
#
# COMPACT_ATOMS: atom_id res chain seq x y z
N MET A 1 -11.14 17.69 6.24
CA MET A 1 -10.63 17.13 7.52
C MET A 1 -11.58 16.02 7.93
N LYS A 2 -11.10 14.77 8.07
CA LYS A 2 -11.96 13.67 8.52
C LYS A 2 -12.08 13.77 10.04
N THR A 3 -13.26 14.12 10.52
CA THR A 3 -13.63 14.07 11.93
C THR A 3 -13.56 12.61 12.38
N PHE A 4 -12.74 12.36 13.39
CA PHE A 4 -12.73 11.06 14.08
C PHE A 4 -14.10 10.92 14.75
N GLY A 5 -14.83 9.87 14.38
CA GLY A 5 -16.14 9.56 14.96
C GLY A 5 -16.06 9.34 16.48
N PRO A 6 -17.20 9.31 17.17
CA PRO A 6 -17.24 9.24 18.63
C PRO A 6 -16.49 7.98 19.07
N VAL A 7 -15.46 8.18 19.91
CA VAL A 7 -14.82 7.11 20.67
C VAL A 7 -15.95 6.27 21.27
N LYS A 8 -16.08 5.01 20.84
CA LYS A 8 -17.04 4.09 21.45
C LYS A 8 -16.75 4.15 22.94
N LYS A 9 -17.72 4.58 23.75
CA LYS A 9 -17.51 4.84 25.18
C LYS A 9 -17.17 3.53 25.89
N HIS A 10 -15.91 3.12 25.83
CA HIS A 10 -15.44 1.92 26.47
C HIS A 10 -15.58 2.10 27.99
N PRO A 11 -16.00 1.06 28.74
CA PRO A 11 -16.22 1.17 30.18
C PRO A 11 -15.03 1.77 30.95
N ALA A 12 -13.79 1.56 30.47
CA ALA A 12 -12.59 2.14 31.05
C ALA A 12 -12.65 3.67 31.21
N PHE A 13 -13.11 4.41 30.20
CA PHE A 13 -13.22 5.87 30.29
C PHE A 13 -14.32 6.32 31.23
N LYS A 14 -15.44 5.57 31.29
CA LYS A 14 -16.53 5.83 32.24
C LYS A 14 -16.08 5.60 33.69
N ILE A 15 -15.31 4.55 33.93
CA ILE A 15 -14.74 4.26 35.26
C ILE A 15 -13.80 5.40 35.68
N ILE A 16 -12.93 5.87 34.78
CA ILE A 16 -12.02 6.97 35.06
C ILE A 16 -12.79 8.26 35.39
N GLU A 17 -13.81 8.58 34.59
CA GLU A 17 -14.67 9.74 34.81
C GLU A 17 -15.40 9.67 36.17
N CYS A 18 -15.99 8.53 36.51
CA CYS A 18 -16.71 8.35 37.77
C CYS A 18 -15.82 8.36 39.01
N ALA A 19 -14.62 7.77 38.94
CA ALA A 19 -13.74 7.61 40.11
C ALA A 19 -12.77 8.77 40.32
N TYR A 20 -12.36 9.46 39.25
CA TYR A 20 -11.32 10.49 39.30
C TYR A 20 -11.72 11.84 38.68
N GLY A 21 -12.93 11.94 38.12
CA GLY A 21 -13.45 13.15 37.52
C GLY A 21 -12.85 13.48 36.15
N ALA A 22 -13.05 14.73 35.72
CA ALA A 22 -12.70 15.19 34.37
C ALA A 22 -11.19 15.41 34.13
N GLN A 23 -10.41 15.62 35.20
CA GLN A 23 -8.98 15.91 35.14
C GLN A 23 -8.16 14.80 34.43
N PRO A 24 -8.21 13.52 34.86
CA PRO A 24 -7.46 12.45 34.19
C PRO A 24 -8.17 11.89 32.94
N LEU A 25 -9.44 12.23 32.71
CA LEU A 25 -10.18 11.78 31.54
C LEU A 25 -9.57 12.31 30.23
N GLN A 26 -9.11 13.56 30.22
CA GLN A 26 -8.53 14.16 29.03
C GLN A 26 -7.17 13.55 28.64
N PRO A 27 -6.20 13.39 29.57
CA PRO A 27 -4.98 12.61 29.30
C PRO A 27 -5.25 11.17 28.88
N ALA A 28 -6.27 10.51 29.45
CA ALA A 28 -6.64 9.14 29.06
C ALA A 28 -7.10 9.06 27.59
N LYS A 29 -7.91 10.02 27.13
CA LYS A 29 -8.33 10.11 25.72
C LYS A 29 -7.14 10.41 24.81
N GLU A 30 -6.24 11.30 25.25
CA GLU A 30 -5.03 11.62 24.50
C GLU A 30 -4.11 10.40 24.38
N PHE A 31 -4.03 9.58 25.43
CA PHE A 31 -3.26 8.34 25.47
C PHE A 31 -3.75 7.34 24.40
N GLU A 32 -5.06 7.14 24.27
CA GLU A 32 -5.67 6.32 23.21
C GLU A 32 -5.37 6.86 21.81
N GLN A 33 -5.54 8.17 21.61
CA GLN A 33 -5.30 8.83 20.32
C GLN A 33 -3.84 8.68 19.87
N ILE A 34 -2.89 8.88 20.78
CA ILE A 34 -1.46 8.74 20.50
C ILE A 34 -1.13 7.27 20.20
N SER A 35 -1.65 6.33 20.99
CA SER A 35 -1.44 4.90 20.76
C SER A 35 -1.93 4.45 19.39
N THR A 36 -3.11 4.92 19.00
CA THR A 36 -3.68 4.72 17.66
C THR A 36 -2.78 5.32 16.59
N LYS A 37 -2.33 6.57 16.77
CA LYS A 37 -1.46 7.27 15.82
C LYS A 37 -0.09 6.58 15.67
N VAL A 38 0.50 6.09 16.76
CA VAL A 38 1.73 5.29 16.75
C VAL A 38 1.53 4.03 15.93
N THR A 39 0.44 3.29 16.18
CA THR A 39 0.11 2.05 15.46
C THR A 39 -0.01 2.29 13.97
N LEU A 40 -0.82 3.28 13.57
CA LEU A 40 -1.03 3.64 12.17
C LEU A 40 0.27 4.08 11.47
N THR A 41 1.08 4.90 12.15
CA THR A 41 2.34 5.41 11.61
C THR A 41 3.37 4.29 11.45
N LYS A 42 3.42 3.36 12.41
CA LYS A 42 4.28 2.16 12.33
C LYS A 42 3.88 1.28 11.15
N GLY A 43 2.58 1.04 10.94
CA GLY A 43 2.11 0.27 9.79
C GLY A 43 2.50 0.92 8.45
N LYS A 44 2.31 2.24 8.31
CA LYS A 44 2.76 2.99 7.12
C LYS A 44 4.28 2.86 6.91
N LEU A 45 5.07 3.02 7.96
CA LEU A 45 6.52 2.89 7.89
C LEU A 45 6.96 1.50 7.43
N ILE A 46 6.36 0.44 7.97
CA ILE A 46 6.65 -0.94 7.55
C ILE A 46 6.39 -1.11 6.04
N PHE A 47 5.24 -0.64 5.56
CA PHE A 47 4.92 -0.69 4.12
C PHE A 47 5.95 0.06 3.27
N LEU A 48 6.35 1.28 3.68
CA LEU A 48 7.34 2.06 2.92
C LEU A 48 8.72 1.39 2.93
N LEU A 49 9.12 0.75 4.04
CA LEU A 49 10.35 -0.03 4.11
C LEU A 49 10.31 -1.23 3.17
N GLN A 50 9.20 -1.97 3.15
CA GLN A 50 9.01 -3.08 2.22
C GLN A 50 9.10 -2.61 0.75
N CYS A 51 8.47 -1.50 0.41
CA CYS A 51 8.57 -0.92 -0.93
C CYS A 51 10.02 -0.54 -1.29
N ARG A 52 10.75 0.10 -0.37
CA ARG A 52 12.15 0.45 -0.56
C ARG A 52 13.01 -0.80 -0.80
N ASP A 53 12.86 -1.81 0.04
CA ASP A 53 13.68 -3.02 0.02
C ASP A 53 13.40 -3.88 -1.22
N ALA A 54 12.16 -3.86 -1.71
CA ALA A 54 11.75 -4.52 -2.94
C ALA A 54 12.02 -3.68 -4.22
N GLY A 55 12.53 -2.45 -4.11
CA GLY A 55 12.70 -1.56 -5.27
C GLY A 55 11.37 -1.17 -5.94
N LEU A 56 10.28 -1.18 -5.19
CA LEU A 56 8.94 -0.77 -5.60
C LEU A 56 8.73 0.70 -5.28
N LEU A 57 8.26 1.48 -6.26
CA LEU A 57 7.92 2.88 -6.06
C LEU A 57 6.40 3.04 -5.99
N PRO A 58 5.83 3.42 -4.83
CA PRO A 58 4.40 3.70 -4.74
C PRO A 58 4.00 4.89 -5.62
N LYS A 59 2.78 4.86 -6.17
CA LYS A 59 2.27 5.90 -7.08
C LYS A 59 2.33 7.32 -6.54
N CYS A 60 2.24 7.50 -5.23
CA CYS A 60 2.34 8.82 -4.60
C CYS A 60 3.73 9.46 -4.71
N PHE A 61 4.76 8.68 -5.08
CA PHE A 61 6.12 9.17 -5.33
C PHE A 61 6.46 9.18 -6.82
N HIS A 62 5.49 8.88 -7.70
CA HIS A 62 5.68 9.06 -9.13
C HIS A 62 5.57 10.54 -9.48
N LEU A 63 6.67 11.08 -10.02
CA LEU A 63 6.73 12.43 -10.52
C LEU A 63 6.29 12.44 -11.99
N SER A 64 5.34 13.32 -12.33
CA SER A 64 4.91 13.52 -13.71
C SER A 64 5.78 14.55 -14.41
N TRP A 65 6.10 14.31 -15.67
CA TRP A 65 6.80 15.25 -16.53
C TRP A 65 6.01 15.41 -17.83
N ASN A 66 5.69 16.66 -18.16
CA ASN A 66 4.76 16.99 -19.24
C ASN A 66 5.45 17.25 -20.60
N HIS A 67 6.79 17.23 -20.65
CA HIS A 67 7.54 17.42 -21.89
C HIS A 67 8.01 16.07 -22.47
N SER A 68 8.81 16.13 -23.54
CA SER A 68 9.34 14.94 -24.22
C SER A 68 9.95 13.95 -23.23
N GLN A 69 9.40 12.74 -23.23
CA GLN A 69 9.92 11.67 -22.41
C GLN A 69 11.15 11.07 -23.11
N ASN A 70 12.28 11.17 -22.42
CA ASN A 70 13.49 10.44 -22.74
C ASN A 70 13.81 9.53 -21.54
N SER A 71 14.39 8.36 -21.81
CA SER A 71 15.00 7.46 -20.82
C SER A 71 15.81 8.19 -19.73
N ALA A 72 16.55 9.26 -20.10
CA ALA A 72 17.31 10.07 -19.16
C ALA A 72 16.40 10.78 -18.14
N VAL A 73 15.29 11.36 -18.61
CA VAL A 73 14.29 12.03 -17.77
C VAL A 73 13.58 11.00 -16.89
N GLU A 74 13.16 9.86 -17.45
CA GLU A 74 12.53 8.78 -16.69
C GLU A 74 13.43 8.28 -15.54
N ARG A 75 14.72 8.10 -15.82
CA ARG A 75 15.71 7.72 -14.81
C ARG A 75 15.82 8.76 -13.70
N ILE A 76 15.85 10.04 -14.04
CA ILE A 76 15.90 11.14 -13.06
C ILE A 76 14.62 11.12 -12.21
N LEU A 77 13.44 11.09 -12.82
CA LEU A 77 12.16 11.07 -12.11
C LEU A 77 12.06 9.87 -11.15
N ARG A 78 12.46 8.68 -11.62
CA ARG A 78 12.48 7.47 -10.80
C ARG A 78 13.45 7.59 -9.63
N SER A 79 14.66 8.09 -9.87
CA SER A 79 15.67 8.32 -8.82
C SER A 79 15.16 9.30 -7.77
N THR A 80 14.62 10.44 -8.20
CA THR A 80 14.05 11.45 -7.30
C THR A 80 12.86 10.91 -6.52
N GLY A 81 12.00 10.10 -7.14
CA GLY A 81 10.91 9.41 -6.45
C GLY A 81 11.39 8.52 -5.30
N PHE A 82 12.48 7.77 -5.50
CA PHE A 82 13.08 6.97 -4.43
C PHE A 82 13.74 7.83 -3.34
N GLU A 83 14.32 8.98 -3.67
CA GLU A 83 14.81 9.92 -2.67
C GLU A 83 13.67 10.50 -1.82
N LEU A 84 12.54 10.86 -2.43
CA LEU A 84 11.34 11.28 -1.70
C LEU A 84 10.82 10.18 -0.78
N LEU A 85 10.83 8.91 -1.24
CA LEU A 85 10.49 7.75 -0.41
C LEU A 85 11.42 7.64 0.80
N ARG A 86 12.75 7.74 0.60
CA ARG A 86 13.74 7.69 1.69
C ARG A 86 13.57 8.84 2.68
N SER A 87 13.32 10.05 2.18
CA SER A 87 13.03 11.22 3.01
C SER A 87 11.78 11.00 3.86
N THR A 88 10.69 10.53 3.25
CA THR A 88 9.44 10.24 3.95
C THR A 88 9.60 9.17 5.02
N ILE A 89 10.42 8.14 4.78
CA ILE A 89 10.78 7.12 5.77
C ILE A 89 11.50 7.75 6.98
N ARG A 90 12.43 8.68 6.74
CA ARG A 90 13.13 9.41 7.82
C ARG A 90 12.14 10.24 8.64
N ASP A 91 11.23 10.94 7.99
CA ASP A 91 10.22 11.76 8.68
C ASP A 91 9.25 10.91 9.51
N HIS A 92 8.83 9.75 9.01
CA HIS A 92 8.01 8.81 9.77
C HIS A 92 8.76 8.27 11.00
N ARG A 93 10.07 7.98 10.89
CA ARG A 93 10.89 7.56 12.04
C ARG A 93 10.99 8.66 13.09
N LYS A 94 11.28 9.90 12.69
CA LYS A 94 11.29 11.06 13.60
C LYS A 94 9.94 11.24 14.29
N THR A 95 8.86 11.19 13.52
CA THR A 95 7.48 11.28 14.04
C THR A 95 7.20 10.18 15.06
N LEU A 96 7.59 8.94 14.78
CA LEU A 96 7.43 7.84 15.73
C LEU A 96 8.22 8.05 17.03
N SER A 97 9.45 8.55 16.96
CA SER A 97 10.23 8.87 18.15
C SER A 97 9.53 9.92 19.01
N HIS A 98 9.01 10.99 18.39
CA HIS A 98 8.26 12.04 19.09
C HIS A 98 6.97 11.53 19.72
N LEU A 99 6.21 10.69 18.98
CA LEU A 99 4.97 10.11 19.50
C LEU A 99 5.24 9.12 20.65
N ARG A 100 6.35 8.38 20.61
CA ARG A 100 6.74 7.47 21.70
C ARG A 100 7.14 8.22 22.95
N ALA A 101 7.90 9.31 22.83
CA ALA A 101 8.22 10.17 23.96
C ALA A 101 6.92 10.68 24.62
N LYS A 102 6.02 11.26 23.82
CA LYS A 102 4.73 11.75 24.29
C LYS A 102 3.86 10.65 24.92
N PHE A 103 3.87 9.45 24.36
CA PHE A 103 3.19 8.28 24.94
C PHE A 103 3.73 7.96 26.34
N HIS A 104 5.07 7.96 26.52
CA HIS A 104 5.68 7.71 27.82
C HIS A 104 5.35 8.82 28.82
N ASP A 105 5.39 10.09 28.41
CA ASP A 105 5.07 11.22 29.28
C ASP A 105 3.62 11.16 29.80
N ILE A 106 2.67 10.87 28.92
CA ILE A 106 1.24 10.74 29.29
C ILE A 106 1.02 9.50 30.15
N SER A 107 1.69 8.38 29.83
CA SER A 107 1.60 7.16 30.63
C SER A 107 2.10 7.40 32.05
N ALA A 108 3.24 8.06 32.21
CA ALA A 108 3.82 8.38 33.51
C ALA A 108 2.90 9.33 34.30
N SER A 109 2.38 10.38 33.63
CA SER A 109 1.43 11.33 34.24
C SER A 109 0.12 10.66 34.66
N LEU A 110 -0.44 9.75 33.87
CA LEU A 110 -1.64 9.01 34.25
C LEU A 110 -1.39 8.11 35.46
N MET A 111 -0.26 7.40 35.51
CA MET A 111 0.08 6.51 36.62
C MET A 111 0.25 7.22 37.98
N THR A 112 0.46 8.54 38.00
CA THR A 112 0.48 9.31 39.27
C THR A 112 -0.89 9.75 39.73
N VAL A 113 -1.89 9.79 38.83
CA VAL A 113 -3.23 10.33 39.11
C VAL A 113 -4.27 9.22 39.30
N ILE A 114 -4.19 8.14 38.51
CA ILE A 114 -5.15 7.03 38.58
C ILE A 114 -4.51 5.78 39.20
N ASP A 115 -5.34 4.95 39.83
CA ASP A 115 -4.84 3.72 40.44
C ASP A 115 -4.39 2.69 39.38
N HIS A 116 -3.56 1.74 39.81
CA HIS A 116 -3.01 0.72 38.93
C HIS A 116 -4.11 -0.10 38.22
N ARG A 117 -5.25 -0.36 38.87
CA ARG A 117 -6.35 -1.14 38.27
C ARG A 117 -7.05 -0.37 37.16
N ALA A 118 -7.40 0.90 37.38
CA ALA A 118 -7.98 1.74 36.34
C ALA A 118 -7.01 1.92 35.16
N PHE A 119 -5.72 2.15 35.45
CA PHE A 119 -4.70 2.26 34.41
C PHE A 119 -4.56 0.97 33.60
N SER A 120 -4.51 -0.19 34.26
CA SER A 120 -4.40 -1.48 33.58
C SER A 120 -5.61 -1.78 32.69
N LEU A 121 -6.82 -1.41 33.11
CA LEU A 121 -8.03 -1.56 32.31
C LEU A 121 -7.99 -0.67 31.05
N LEU A 122 -7.59 0.59 31.20
CA LEU A 122 -7.41 1.51 30.08
C LEU A 122 -6.34 1.00 29.11
N HIS A 123 -5.19 0.59 29.63
CA HIS A 123 -4.08 0.09 28.83
C HIS A 123 -4.44 -1.19 28.06
N SER A 124 -5.16 -2.13 28.70
CA SER A 124 -5.64 -3.33 28.00
C SER A 124 -6.58 -2.99 26.86
N HIS A 125 -7.54 -2.10 27.10
CA HIS A 125 -8.48 -1.65 26.07
C HIS A 125 -7.75 -1.05 24.86
N ILE A 126 -6.86 -0.10 25.10
CA ILE A 126 -6.09 0.57 24.04
C ILE A 126 -5.23 -0.44 23.27
N ARG A 127 -4.63 -1.42 23.97
CA ARG A 127 -3.87 -2.50 23.34
C ARG A 127 -4.74 -3.33 22.41
N ASP A 128 -5.95 -3.68 22.82
CA ASP A 128 -6.87 -4.49 22.02
C ASP A 128 -7.35 -3.71 20.79
N GLU A 129 -7.69 -2.43 20.94
CA GLU A 129 -8.02 -1.55 19.81
C GLU A 129 -6.85 -1.40 18.84
N CYS A 130 -5.65 -1.12 19.34
CA CYS A 130 -4.45 -1.02 18.51
C CYS A 130 -4.16 -2.34 17.78
N SER A 131 -4.45 -3.48 18.39
CA SER A 131 -4.30 -4.80 17.76
C SER A 131 -5.29 -4.99 16.61
N GLN A 132 -6.55 -4.59 16.79
CA GLN A 132 -7.56 -4.61 15.72
C GLN A 132 -7.18 -3.68 14.56
N ILE A 133 -6.76 -2.45 14.88
CA ILE A 133 -6.31 -1.47 13.87
C ILE A 133 -5.12 -2.03 13.10
N ARG A 134 -4.12 -2.58 13.79
CA ARG A 134 -2.95 -3.21 13.17
C ARG A 134 -3.36 -4.32 12.22
N PHE A 135 -4.24 -5.22 12.64
CA PHE A 135 -4.72 -6.33 11.83
C PHE A 135 -5.43 -5.86 10.55
N GLN A 136 -6.36 -4.91 10.69
CA GLN A 136 -7.08 -4.33 9.54
C GLN A 136 -6.12 -3.60 8.59
N GLN A 137 -5.21 -2.81 9.15
CA GLN A 137 -4.22 -2.06 8.40
C GLN A 137 -3.28 -3.00 7.63
N GLU A 138 -2.81 -4.07 8.26
CA GLU A 138 -1.93 -5.06 7.63
C GLU A 138 -2.59 -5.69 6.39
N LYS A 139 -3.86 -6.08 6.50
CA LYS A 139 -4.62 -6.62 5.35
C LYS A 139 -4.68 -5.64 4.18
N VAL A 140 -4.90 -4.35 4.45
CA VAL A 140 -4.95 -3.31 3.42
C VAL A 140 -3.58 -3.05 2.82
N LEU A 141 -2.54 -2.93 3.65
CA LEU A 141 -1.18 -2.64 3.20
C LEU A 141 -0.57 -3.81 2.41
N ARG A 142 -0.85 -5.06 2.82
CA ARG A 142 -0.43 -6.25 2.09
C ARG A 142 -1.04 -6.28 0.68
N ARG A 143 -2.36 -6.08 0.56
CA ARG A 143 -3.01 -5.93 -0.74
C ARG A 143 -2.41 -4.82 -1.60
N LYS A 144 -2.07 -3.68 -1.00
CA LYS A 144 -1.40 -2.57 -1.71
C LYS A 144 -0.02 -2.98 -2.22
N LEU A 145 0.75 -3.70 -1.40
CA LEU A 145 2.07 -4.19 -1.78
C LEU A 145 1.98 -5.23 -2.91
N ASP A 146 1.07 -6.20 -2.78
CA ASP A 146 0.82 -7.22 -3.81
C ASP A 146 0.44 -6.57 -5.14
N ASN A 147 -0.44 -5.56 -5.11
CA ASN A 147 -0.81 -4.79 -6.29
C ASN A 147 0.39 -4.05 -6.92
N LEU A 148 1.36 -3.58 -6.13
CA LEU A 148 2.58 -2.97 -6.67
C LEU A 148 3.46 -4.00 -7.37
N TYR A 149 3.63 -5.18 -6.77
CA TYR A 149 4.34 -6.29 -7.41
C TYR A 149 3.70 -6.67 -8.74
N TRP A 150 2.38 -6.87 -8.78
CA TRP A 150 1.71 -7.25 -10.01
C TRP A 150 1.94 -6.23 -11.12
N ASN A 151 1.71 -4.94 -10.85
CA ASN A 151 1.91 -3.90 -11.87
C ASN A 151 3.35 -3.86 -12.40
N GLN A 152 4.34 -4.03 -11.53
CA GLN A 152 5.74 -4.07 -11.96
C GLN A 152 6.04 -5.29 -12.85
N THR A 153 5.54 -6.48 -12.49
CA THR A 153 5.74 -7.72 -13.28
C THR A 153 5.04 -7.65 -14.65
N TRP A 154 3.86 -7.02 -14.73
CA TRP A 154 3.13 -6.82 -15.98
C TRP A 154 3.82 -5.81 -16.91
N ASP A 155 4.44 -4.75 -16.37
CA ASP A 155 5.21 -3.77 -17.17
C ASP A 155 6.47 -4.41 -17.81
N PHE A 156 7.10 -5.37 -17.11
CA PHE A 156 8.19 -6.17 -17.68
C PHE A 156 7.70 -7.15 -18.77
N SER A 157 6.53 -7.75 -18.58
CA SER A 157 5.94 -8.66 -19.58
C SER A 157 5.55 -7.93 -20.88
N ARG A 158 5.14 -6.66 -20.78
CA ARG A 158 4.74 -5.86 -21.93
C ARG A 158 5.93 -5.31 -22.72
N SER A 159 7.00 -4.91 -22.02
CA SER A 159 8.24 -4.44 -22.65
C SER A 159 9.04 -5.57 -23.32
N ASN A 160 8.93 -6.81 -22.83
CA ASN A 160 9.63 -7.96 -23.42
C ASN A 160 8.90 -8.61 -24.61
N ARG A 161 7.59 -8.38 -24.77
CA ARG A 161 6.83 -8.87 -25.95
C ARG A 161 7.34 -8.34 -27.29
N ASN A 162 8.03 -7.20 -27.30
CA ASN A 162 8.56 -6.61 -28.52
C ASN A 162 9.95 -7.13 -28.92
N ARG A 163 10.59 -8.02 -28.11
CA ARG A 163 11.96 -8.49 -28.40
C ARG A 163 12.11 -9.99 -28.66
N VAL A 164 11.10 -10.83 -28.39
CA VAL A 164 11.26 -12.31 -28.46
C VAL A 164 10.20 -12.99 -29.33
N VAL A 165 9.71 -12.31 -30.38
CA VAL A 165 8.89 -12.98 -31.41
C VAL A 165 9.72 -13.15 -32.68
N ALA A 166 10.86 -13.82 -32.53
CA ALA A 166 11.53 -14.50 -33.63
C ALA A 166 11.35 -16.00 -33.40
N ASP A 167 10.24 -16.50 -33.95
CA ASP A 167 10.03 -17.85 -34.48
C ASP A 167 10.08 -19.11 -33.59
N GLN A 168 10.51 -19.07 -32.32
CA GLN A 168 10.76 -20.31 -31.56
C GLN A 168 9.76 -20.69 -30.45
N GLU A 169 8.68 -19.94 -30.19
CA GLU A 169 7.84 -20.18 -28.98
C GLU A 169 6.32 -20.20 -29.18
N LEU A 170 5.81 -20.42 -30.40
CA LEU A 170 4.36 -20.48 -30.62
C LEU A 170 3.66 -21.59 -29.80
N ASP A 171 4.34 -22.70 -29.54
CA ASP A 171 3.81 -23.83 -28.74
C ASP A 171 3.70 -23.52 -27.24
N LYS A 172 4.41 -22.50 -26.72
CA LYS A 172 4.25 -22.06 -25.32
C LYS A 172 3.11 -21.05 -25.16
N VAL A 173 2.75 -20.33 -26.23
CA VAL A 173 1.72 -19.30 -26.22
C VAL A 173 0.34 -19.88 -26.52
N VAL A 174 0.27 -20.92 -27.35
CA VAL A 174 -0.98 -21.57 -27.76
C VAL A 174 -1.01 -23.00 -27.25
N VAL A 175 -1.73 -23.23 -26.14
CA VAL A 175 -2.01 -24.59 -25.65
C VAL A 175 -3.24 -25.10 -26.38
N ASN A 176 -3.04 -26.09 -27.24
CA ASN A 176 -4.15 -26.74 -27.94
C ASN A 176 -4.86 -27.73 -27.01
N LEU A 177 -6.14 -27.48 -26.72
CA LEU A 177 -6.97 -28.35 -25.89
C LEU A 177 -7.81 -29.32 -26.73
N SER A 178 -7.81 -29.20 -28.06
CA SER A 178 -8.45 -30.17 -28.94
C SER A 178 -7.48 -31.32 -29.28
N SER A 179 -8.03 -32.49 -29.57
CA SER A 179 -7.29 -33.64 -30.10
C SER A 179 -6.95 -33.49 -31.60
N THR A 180 -7.19 -32.32 -32.19
CA THR A 180 -6.90 -32.01 -33.60
C THR A 180 -5.59 -31.25 -33.72
N THR A 181 -4.71 -31.63 -34.65
CA THR A 181 -3.43 -30.94 -34.84
C THR A 181 -3.63 -29.59 -35.53
N LEU A 182 -3.20 -28.50 -34.88
CA LEU A 182 -3.26 -27.15 -35.46
C LEU A 182 -2.16 -26.92 -36.49
N THR A 183 -2.55 -26.34 -37.62
CA THR A 183 -1.64 -25.89 -38.68
C THR A 183 -0.84 -24.67 -38.26
N SER A 184 0.27 -24.39 -38.95
CA SER A 184 1.14 -23.24 -38.66
C SER A 184 0.40 -21.90 -38.77
N VAL A 185 -0.60 -21.81 -39.66
CA VAL A 185 -1.39 -20.59 -39.85
C VAL A 185 -2.34 -20.38 -38.68
N GLU A 186 -3.01 -21.44 -38.21
CA GLU A 186 -3.92 -21.39 -37.06
C GLU A 186 -3.16 -21.02 -35.77
N LYS A 187 -1.99 -21.62 -35.55
CA LYS A 187 -1.11 -21.26 -34.42
C LYS A 187 -0.73 -19.77 -34.44
N ASN A 188 -0.42 -19.24 -35.63
CA ASN A 188 -0.08 -17.83 -35.79
C ASN A 188 -1.27 -16.90 -35.49
N VAL A 189 -2.47 -17.25 -35.96
CA VAL A 189 -3.69 -16.46 -35.66
C VAL A 189 -4.01 -16.50 -34.17
N LEU A 190 -4.00 -17.69 -33.56
CA LEU A 190 -4.29 -17.86 -32.14
C LEU A 190 -3.27 -17.16 -31.24
N SER A 191 -2.00 -17.11 -31.62
CA SER A 191 -0.96 -16.38 -30.86
C SER A 191 -1.20 -14.87 -30.77
N LYS A 192 -2.03 -14.30 -31.64
CA LYS A 192 -2.38 -12.86 -31.63
C LYS A 192 -3.47 -12.53 -30.62
N GLY A 193 -4.10 -13.54 -30.02
CA GLY A 193 -5.08 -13.40 -28.94
C GLY A 193 -6.51 -13.14 -29.41
N LEU A 194 -7.47 -13.28 -28.49
CA LEU A 194 -8.92 -13.26 -28.74
C LEU A 194 -9.48 -11.94 -29.31
N ASN A 195 -8.67 -10.88 -29.35
CA ASN A 195 -9.04 -9.58 -29.91
C ASN A 195 -8.45 -9.34 -31.31
N PHE A 196 -7.88 -10.36 -31.95
CA PHE A 196 -7.37 -10.24 -33.31
C PHE A 196 -8.52 -10.34 -34.33
N VAL A 197 -8.87 -9.22 -34.95
CA VAL A 197 -9.77 -9.17 -36.10
C VAL A 197 -8.91 -9.10 -37.35
N PRO A 198 -8.89 -10.12 -38.23
CA PRO A 198 -8.19 -10.04 -39.50
C PRO A 198 -8.88 -8.98 -40.37
N THR A 199 -8.28 -7.79 -40.43
CA THR A 199 -8.79 -6.73 -41.30
C THR A 199 -8.30 -7.00 -42.72
N PRO A 200 -9.18 -7.06 -43.74
CA PRO A 200 -8.76 -7.21 -45.13
C PRO A 200 -7.83 -6.06 -45.52
N LYS A 201 -6.72 -6.36 -46.20
CA LYS A 201 -5.72 -5.34 -46.60
C LYS A 201 -6.21 -4.40 -47.71
N MET A 202 -7.38 -4.65 -48.31
CA MET A 202 -7.99 -3.79 -49.31
C MET A 202 -9.47 -3.53 -49.00
N PRO A 203 -9.89 -2.26 -48.83
CA PRO A 203 -11.28 -1.90 -48.99
C PRO A 203 -11.67 -2.00 -50.47
N LEU A 204 -12.80 -2.65 -50.77
CA LEU A 204 -13.35 -2.95 -52.09
C LEU A 204 -13.90 -1.72 -52.86
N PHE A 205 -13.39 -0.51 -52.62
CA PHE A 205 -14.01 0.73 -53.13
C PHE A 205 -13.16 1.52 -54.14
N LEU A 206 -12.21 0.89 -54.84
CA LEU A 206 -11.44 1.54 -55.92
C LEU A 206 -11.22 0.61 -57.13
N THR A 207 -12.31 0.01 -57.62
CA THR A 207 -12.38 -0.46 -59.02
C THR A 207 -13.79 -0.18 -59.53
N LEU A 208 -13.99 1.04 -60.04
CA LEU A 208 -14.84 1.40 -61.19
C LEU A 208 -14.66 2.90 -61.45
#